data_AF-V4RMY1-F1
#
_entry.id   AF-V4RMY1-F1
#
_cell.length_a   1.000
_cell.length_b   1.000
_cell.length_c   1.000
_cell.angle_alpha   90.00
_cell.angle_beta   90.00
_cell.angle_gamma   90.00
#
_symmetry.space_group_name_H-M   'P 1'
#
loop_
_entity.id
_entity.type
_entity.pdbx_description
1 polymer ?
#
loop_
_entity_poly.entity_id
_entity_poly.type
_entity_poly.pdbx_seq_one_letter_code
_entity_poly.pdbx_strand_id
1 'polypeptide(L)'
;MALAANSIISQNRTLNSLSFPLPKPKLATIHHHPKEPKLNLQFQVQPNNQSHLRTSPTSCVAVQSSDPTSSAATNSWSEFAKNVSGEWDGFGADFTTEGNPIELPENAVPEAYREWEVKVFDWQTQCPTLAQPEDNQVMFYKSIKLLPTVGCEADAATHYSIDVRNIGGVHNKVSAFAYQSTGCYVAFWPTGDYDAFEVEHCLINPQDKESRVRIIQVFRVQEQRIILDKFRVFCEQWYGPFRNGDQLGGCAIRDSGFAATDALKASEVIGVWQGPSAIASFTSSCEDFLRELLGDSVQKSIRDESNLILLPRQLWCSIKESEDGETMCEAGWLFDQGHAISSKCIFSGDAKLKEISLAQETAVSEGV
;
A
#
# COMPACT_ATOMS: atom_id res chain seq x y z
N MET A 1 -43.26 -38.46 -5.52
CA MET A 1 -42.63 -39.42 -6.45
C MET A 1 -41.83 -38.64 -7.47
N ALA A 2 -40.58 -39.06 -7.66
CA ALA A 2 -39.52 -38.39 -8.38
C ALA A 2 -39.79 -38.26 -9.89
N LEU A 3 -39.10 -37.32 -10.55
CA LEU A 3 -37.99 -37.69 -11.45
C LEU A 3 -37.07 -36.48 -11.67
N ALA A 4 -35.80 -36.71 -11.35
CA ALA A 4 -34.67 -35.82 -11.55
C ALA A 4 -34.18 -35.89 -13.00
N ALA A 5 -33.63 -34.78 -13.51
CA ALA A 5 -32.79 -34.77 -14.70
C ALA A 5 -31.44 -34.15 -14.35
N ASN A 6 -30.43 -35.01 -14.28
CA ASN A 6 -29.02 -34.67 -14.15
C ASN A 6 -28.52 -33.99 -15.43
N SER A 7 -27.81 -32.87 -15.30
CA SER A 7 -27.00 -32.29 -16.38
C SER A 7 -25.54 -32.50 -16.02
N ILE A 8 -24.88 -33.38 -16.77
CA ILE A 8 -23.48 -33.77 -16.62
C ILE A 8 -22.58 -32.74 -17.33
N ILE A 9 -21.58 -32.26 -16.60
CA ILE A 9 -20.46 -31.44 -17.08
C ILE A 9 -19.64 -32.28 -18.08
N SER A 10 -19.53 -31.81 -19.34
CA SER A 10 -18.63 -32.40 -20.33
C SER A 10 -17.24 -31.76 -20.21
N GLN A 11 -16.28 -32.58 -19.82
CA GLN A 11 -14.85 -32.27 -19.81
C GLN A 11 -14.23 -32.42 -21.22
N ASN A 12 -13.16 -31.66 -21.42
CA ASN A 12 -12.05 -31.89 -22.34
C ASN A 12 -12.32 -31.72 -23.85
N ARG A 13 -11.93 -30.54 -24.36
CA ARG A 13 -11.54 -30.38 -25.77
C ARG A 13 -10.06 -30.02 -25.83
N THR A 14 -9.25 -31.05 -26.11
CA THR A 14 -7.85 -30.92 -26.52
C THR A 14 -7.81 -30.33 -27.94
N LEU A 15 -7.11 -29.22 -28.11
CA LEU A 15 -6.80 -28.65 -29.43
C LEU A 15 -5.37 -29.08 -29.81
N ASN A 16 -5.29 -29.86 -30.89
CA ASN A 16 -4.06 -30.36 -31.50
C ASN A 16 -3.19 -29.19 -31.98
N SER A 17 -1.96 -29.08 -31.45
CA SER A 17 -0.92 -28.20 -31.97
C SER A 17 -0.24 -28.83 -33.18
N LEU A 18 -0.42 -28.24 -34.36
CA LEU A 18 0.39 -28.52 -35.54
C LEU A 18 1.73 -27.79 -35.41
N SER A 19 2.82 -28.55 -35.33
CA SER A 19 4.18 -28.07 -35.23
C SER A 19 4.83 -27.98 -36.62
N PHE A 20 5.39 -26.83 -36.96
CA PHE A 20 6.29 -26.65 -38.09
C PHE A 20 7.68 -26.22 -37.57
N PRO A 21 8.78 -26.86 -38.00
CA PRO A 21 10.12 -26.50 -37.55
C PRO A 21 10.72 -25.41 -38.46
N LEU A 22 11.25 -24.34 -37.86
CA LEU A 22 12.15 -23.41 -38.55
C LEU A 22 13.35 -23.03 -37.65
N PRO A 23 14.47 -22.57 -38.25
CA PRO A 23 15.82 -22.90 -37.81
C PRO A 23 16.41 -21.93 -36.77
N LYS A 24 17.30 -22.48 -35.94
CA LYS A 24 18.06 -21.77 -34.89
C LYS A 24 19.06 -20.77 -35.51
N PRO A 25 19.08 -19.50 -35.10
CA PRO A 25 20.26 -18.67 -35.24
C PRO A 25 21.23 -18.97 -34.09
N LYS A 26 22.52 -19.11 -34.43
CA LYS A 26 23.62 -19.12 -33.46
C LYS A 26 23.92 -17.67 -33.09
N LEU A 27 23.88 -17.33 -31.80
CA LEU A 27 24.48 -16.10 -31.31
C LEU A 27 25.49 -16.43 -30.20
N ALA A 28 26.67 -15.86 -30.35
CA ALA A 28 27.83 -16.06 -29.49
C ALA A 28 27.63 -15.36 -28.13
N THR A 29 27.91 -16.10 -27.06
CA THR A 29 27.86 -15.62 -25.68
C THR A 29 29.16 -14.86 -25.36
N ILE A 30 29.05 -13.59 -24.99
CA ILE A 30 30.10 -12.88 -24.25
C ILE A 30 29.55 -12.62 -22.84
N HIS A 31 30.01 -13.40 -21.87
CA HIS A 31 29.70 -13.20 -20.47
C HIS A 31 30.66 -12.16 -19.87
N HIS A 32 30.13 -10.99 -19.49
CA HIS A 32 30.72 -10.18 -18.42
C HIS A 32 29.76 -10.19 -17.23
N HIS A 33 30.12 -10.96 -16.21
CA HIS A 33 29.48 -10.95 -14.90
C HIS A 33 30.18 -9.92 -13.99
N PRO A 34 29.46 -8.97 -13.38
CA PRO A 34 29.80 -8.49 -12.05
C PRO A 34 29.17 -9.44 -11.03
N LYS A 35 29.98 -9.90 -10.06
CA LYS A 35 29.51 -10.69 -8.92
C LYS A 35 28.95 -9.73 -7.87
N GLU A 36 27.68 -9.88 -7.52
CA GLU A 36 27.14 -9.39 -6.25
C GLU A 36 26.67 -10.55 -5.36
N PRO A 37 26.81 -10.44 -4.02
CA PRO A 37 26.64 -11.56 -3.10
C PRO A 37 25.16 -11.87 -2.84
N LYS A 38 24.77 -13.13 -3.07
CA LYS A 38 23.49 -13.68 -2.61
C LYS A 38 23.52 -13.84 -1.09
N LEU A 39 22.83 -12.96 -0.36
CA LEU A 39 22.51 -13.18 1.05
C LEU A 39 21.29 -14.09 1.13
N ASN A 40 21.52 -15.32 1.58
CA ASN A 40 20.50 -16.34 1.79
C ASN A 40 20.12 -16.31 3.28
N LEU A 41 18.96 -15.75 3.62
CA LEU A 41 18.41 -15.79 4.98
C LEU A 41 17.30 -16.84 5.02
N GLN A 42 17.65 -18.06 5.41
CA GLN A 42 16.68 -19.09 5.80
C GLN A 42 16.42 -18.97 7.30
N PHE A 43 15.20 -18.63 7.69
CA PHE A 43 14.72 -18.80 9.06
C PHE A 43 13.88 -20.09 9.13
N GLN A 44 14.35 -21.08 9.89
CA GLN A 44 13.62 -22.31 10.16
C GLN A 44 12.65 -22.10 11.32
N VAL A 45 11.36 -22.32 11.08
CA VAL A 45 10.34 -22.50 12.12
C VAL A 45 10.28 -23.99 12.47
N GLN A 46 10.52 -24.35 13.73
CA GLN A 46 10.28 -25.71 14.22
C GLN A 46 8.86 -25.83 14.80
N PRO A 47 8.07 -26.85 14.44
CA PRO A 47 6.79 -27.14 15.09
C PRO A 47 7.02 -28.02 16.32
N ASN A 48 6.49 -27.60 17.48
CA ASN A 48 6.50 -28.44 18.68
C ASN A 48 5.17 -29.20 18.79
N ASN A 49 5.28 -30.53 18.94
CA ASN A 49 4.16 -31.47 19.01
C ASN A 49 3.46 -31.43 20.38
N GLN A 50 2.13 -31.56 20.35
CA GLN A 50 1.28 -31.80 21.53
C GLN A 50 1.37 -33.25 22.03
N SER A 51 1.13 -33.45 23.33
CA SER A 51 0.66 -34.71 23.89
C SER A 51 -0.39 -34.49 24.99
N HIS A 52 -1.45 -35.29 24.95
CA HIS A 52 -2.70 -35.22 25.71
C HIS A 52 -2.67 -35.87 27.12
N LEU A 53 -3.55 -35.44 28.06
CA LEU A 53 -4.73 -36.17 28.63
C LEU A 53 -5.14 -35.77 30.08
N ARG A 54 -6.44 -35.43 30.25
CA ARG A 54 -7.44 -35.66 31.36
C ARG A 54 -7.06 -35.32 32.83
N THR A 55 -7.91 -34.76 33.71
CA THR A 55 -9.31 -35.06 34.12
C THR A 55 -9.81 -33.97 35.12
N SER A 56 -11.13 -33.67 35.16
CA SER A 56 -11.82 -32.83 36.20
C SER A 56 -12.15 -33.65 37.49
N PRO A 57 -12.78 -33.14 38.59
CA PRO A 57 -13.45 -31.83 38.84
C PRO A 57 -13.34 -31.19 40.28
N THR A 58 -14.03 -30.05 40.48
CA THR A 58 -14.80 -29.56 41.67
C THR A 58 -14.30 -28.35 42.51
N SER A 59 -15.09 -27.26 42.49
CA SER A 59 -15.33 -26.16 43.50
C SER A 59 -14.15 -25.29 43.96
N CYS A 60 -14.23 -24.00 44.32
CA CYS A 60 -15.30 -23.06 44.68
C CYS A 60 -14.81 -21.59 44.50
N VAL A 61 -15.77 -20.67 44.52
CA VAL A 61 -15.76 -19.19 44.40
C VAL A 61 -14.50 -18.44 44.89
N ALA A 62 -14.00 -17.52 44.06
CA ALA A 62 -13.50 -16.21 44.50
C ALA A 62 -13.71 -15.17 43.39
N VAL A 63 -14.62 -14.24 43.62
CA VAL A 63 -14.83 -13.03 42.82
C VAL A 63 -13.67 -12.08 43.13
N GLN A 64 -12.81 -11.82 42.15
CA GLN A 64 -11.93 -10.67 42.16
C GLN A 64 -12.06 -9.97 40.81
N SER A 65 -12.83 -8.87 40.85
CA SER A 65 -12.87 -7.84 39.82
C SER A 65 -11.45 -7.35 39.57
N SER A 66 -10.90 -7.70 38.41
CA SER A 66 -9.69 -7.09 37.87
C SER A 66 -10.10 -6.36 36.60
N ASP A 67 -9.93 -5.04 36.61
CA ASP A 67 -10.12 -4.18 35.45
C ASP A 67 -9.27 -4.66 34.28
N PRO A 68 -9.84 -4.87 33.07
CA PRO A 68 -9.07 -5.24 31.90
C PRO A 68 -8.68 -3.97 31.15
N THR A 69 -7.70 -3.21 31.64
CA THR A 69 -7.15 -2.07 30.87
C THR A 69 -5.83 -2.41 30.16
N SER A 70 -5.41 -3.68 30.14
CA SER A 70 -4.13 -4.10 29.55
C SER A 70 -4.24 -5.15 28.41
N SER A 71 -5.45 -5.58 28.01
CA SER A 71 -5.62 -6.62 26.97
C SER A 71 -6.02 -6.10 25.59
N ALA A 72 -6.20 -4.79 25.42
CA ALA A 72 -6.64 -4.20 24.15
C ALA A 72 -5.49 -3.97 23.16
N ALA A 73 -4.31 -3.55 23.65
CA ALA A 73 -3.17 -3.18 22.80
C ALA A 73 -2.53 -4.38 22.07
N THR A 74 -2.50 -5.57 22.69
CA THR A 74 -1.94 -6.78 22.05
C THR A 74 -2.78 -7.30 20.88
N ASN A 75 -4.07 -6.98 20.86
CA ASN A 75 -4.98 -7.48 19.81
C ASN A 75 -4.93 -6.61 18.55
N SER A 76 -4.76 -5.28 18.67
CA SER A 76 -4.83 -4.36 17.53
C SER A 76 -3.66 -4.52 16.55
N TRP A 77 -2.42 -4.64 17.05
CA TRP A 77 -1.26 -4.90 16.19
C TRP A 77 -1.35 -6.27 15.51
N SER A 78 -1.79 -7.30 16.23
CA SER A 78 -1.96 -8.64 15.66
C SER A 78 -2.99 -8.64 14.52
N GLU A 79 -4.10 -7.92 14.70
CA GLU A 79 -5.11 -7.74 13.66
C GLU A 79 -4.59 -6.91 12.47
N PHE A 80 -3.89 -5.81 12.73
CA PHE A 80 -3.19 -5.04 11.69
C PHE A 80 -2.23 -5.93 10.90
N ALA A 81 -1.39 -6.70 11.60
CA ALA A 81 -0.39 -7.57 11.00
C ALA A 81 -1.02 -8.62 10.10
N LYS A 82 -2.15 -9.20 10.53
CA LYS A 82 -2.94 -10.14 9.74
C LYS A 82 -3.50 -9.48 8.46
N ASN A 83 -4.03 -8.27 8.57
CA ASN A 83 -4.72 -7.60 7.46
C ASN A 83 -3.76 -6.96 6.44
N VAL A 84 -2.56 -6.53 6.88
CA VAL A 84 -1.56 -5.93 5.98
C VAL A 84 -0.66 -6.97 5.29
N SER A 85 -0.49 -8.15 5.91
CA SER A 85 0.44 -9.18 5.41
C SER A 85 -0.11 -9.95 4.21
N GLY A 86 0.72 -10.19 3.21
CA GLY A 86 0.35 -10.90 2.00
C GLY A 86 1.24 -10.56 0.81
N GLU A 87 0.95 -11.19 -0.31
CA GLU A 87 1.36 -10.77 -1.64
C GLU A 87 0.33 -9.78 -2.17
N TRP A 88 0.80 -8.62 -2.60
CA TRP A 88 -0.03 -7.56 -3.16
C TRP A 88 0.46 -7.26 -4.57
N ASP A 89 -0.36 -7.53 -5.57
CA ASP A 89 0.01 -7.30 -6.97
C ASP A 89 -0.82 -6.14 -7.53
N GLY A 90 -0.26 -5.38 -8.46
CA GLY A 90 -0.98 -4.26 -9.04
C GLY A 90 -0.15 -3.41 -9.99
N PHE A 91 -0.46 -2.12 -10.00
CA PHE A 91 0.26 -1.14 -10.80
C PHE A 91 0.69 0.05 -9.95
N GLY A 92 1.78 0.69 -10.33
CA GLY A 92 2.21 1.94 -9.73
C GLY A 92 2.73 2.94 -10.75
N ALA A 93 2.51 4.22 -10.49
CA ALA A 93 2.94 5.32 -11.36
C ALA A 93 3.43 6.52 -10.55
N ASP A 94 4.33 7.29 -11.15
CA ASP A 94 4.82 8.56 -10.62
C ASP A 94 4.01 9.70 -11.29
N PHE A 95 3.74 10.77 -10.55
CA PHE A 95 2.96 11.92 -11.04
C PHE A 95 3.64 13.25 -10.65
N THR A 96 3.46 14.28 -11.49
CA THR A 96 3.91 15.66 -11.22
C THR A 96 3.05 16.31 -10.15
N THR A 97 3.47 17.45 -9.59
CA THR A 97 2.72 18.24 -8.59
C THR A 97 1.32 18.67 -9.01
N GLU A 98 1.04 18.68 -10.32
CA GLU A 98 -0.27 19.03 -10.89
C GLU A 98 -1.18 17.81 -11.11
N GLY A 99 -0.71 16.60 -10.79
CA GLY A 99 -1.48 15.36 -10.98
C GLY A 99 -1.30 14.71 -12.36
N ASN A 100 -0.34 15.16 -13.17
CA ASN A 100 -0.08 14.56 -14.48
C ASN A 100 0.81 13.32 -14.35
N PRO A 101 0.52 12.22 -15.07
CA PRO A 101 1.35 11.02 -15.03
C PRO A 101 2.71 11.28 -15.69
N ILE A 102 3.76 10.70 -15.10
CA ILE A 102 5.14 10.78 -15.60
C ILE A 102 5.45 9.50 -16.39
N GLU A 103 5.90 9.67 -17.64
CA GLU A 103 6.26 8.54 -18.50
C GLU A 103 7.43 7.74 -17.91
N LEU A 104 7.39 6.43 -18.10
CA LEU A 104 8.46 5.54 -17.69
C LEU A 104 9.77 5.90 -18.40
N PRO A 105 10.93 5.73 -17.73
CA PRO A 105 12.19 6.12 -18.31
C PRO A 105 12.50 5.25 -19.54
N GLU A 106 13.11 5.88 -20.53
CA GLU A 106 13.41 5.29 -21.83
C GLU A 106 14.14 3.94 -21.78
N ASN A 107 15.03 3.77 -20.79
CA ASN A 107 15.80 2.54 -20.60
C ASN A 107 14.99 1.36 -20.04
N ALA A 108 13.78 1.61 -19.54
CA ALA A 108 12.88 0.58 -19.03
C ALA A 108 11.84 0.13 -20.06
N VAL A 109 11.51 0.98 -21.03
CA VAL A 109 10.46 0.73 -22.01
C VAL A 109 11.03 0.04 -23.26
N PRO A 110 10.55 -1.16 -23.65
CA PRO A 110 10.99 -1.83 -24.86
C PRO A 110 10.81 -0.97 -26.13
N GLU A 111 11.73 -1.12 -27.10
CA GLU A 111 11.73 -0.32 -28.35
C GLU A 111 10.41 -0.42 -29.14
N ALA A 112 9.74 -1.58 -29.09
CA ALA A 112 8.46 -1.80 -29.75
C ALA A 112 7.37 -0.78 -29.34
N TYR A 113 7.33 -0.34 -28.09
CA TYR A 113 6.37 0.69 -27.65
C TYR A 113 6.63 2.02 -28.36
N ARG A 114 7.89 2.35 -28.65
CA ARG A 114 8.26 3.56 -29.38
C ARG A 114 7.86 3.47 -30.85
N GLU A 115 8.10 2.32 -31.47
CA GLU A 115 7.68 2.05 -32.86
C GLU A 115 6.16 2.17 -33.03
N TRP A 116 5.40 1.87 -31.98
CA TRP A 116 3.94 1.99 -31.95
C TRP A 116 3.44 3.33 -31.41
N GLU A 117 4.34 4.26 -31.06
CA GLU A 117 4.02 5.56 -30.46
C GLU A 117 3.17 5.45 -29.18
N VAL A 118 3.34 4.35 -28.43
CA VAL A 118 2.62 4.08 -27.18
C VAL A 118 3.47 4.54 -26.00
N LYS A 119 2.98 5.54 -25.27
CA LYS A 119 3.55 5.97 -23.99
C LYS A 119 3.19 5.00 -22.88
N VAL A 120 4.16 4.68 -22.03
CA VAL A 120 3.97 3.80 -20.87
C VAL A 120 4.18 4.62 -19.61
N PHE A 121 3.21 4.59 -18.70
CA PHE A 121 3.24 5.36 -17.45
C PHE A 121 3.26 4.46 -16.21
N ASP A 122 2.63 3.28 -16.31
CA ASP A 122 2.46 2.36 -15.20
C ASP A 122 3.56 1.30 -15.17
N TRP A 123 4.13 1.12 -13.99
CA TRP A 123 4.86 -0.09 -13.63
C TRP A 123 3.84 -1.18 -13.26
N GLN A 124 4.04 -2.41 -13.73
CA GLN A 124 3.48 -3.55 -13.01
C GLN A 124 4.28 -3.72 -11.72
N THR A 125 3.58 -3.91 -10.60
CA THR A 125 4.20 -3.93 -9.27
C THR A 125 3.81 -5.15 -8.46
N GLN A 126 4.74 -5.59 -7.62
CA GLN A 126 4.47 -6.53 -6.55
C GLN A 126 4.94 -5.93 -5.24
N CYS A 127 4.14 -6.11 -4.19
CA CYS A 127 4.42 -5.62 -2.86
C CYS A 127 4.24 -6.69 -1.78
N PRO A 128 5.12 -7.72 -1.74
CA PRO A 128 5.13 -8.67 -0.62
C PRO A 128 5.31 -7.92 0.69
N THR A 129 4.34 -8.05 1.59
CA THR A 129 4.31 -7.39 2.89
C THR A 129 4.20 -8.44 3.99
N LEU A 130 5.04 -8.32 5.02
CA LEU A 130 4.96 -9.17 6.21
C LEU A 130 5.12 -8.33 7.47
N ALA A 131 4.10 -8.37 8.32
CA ALA A 131 4.12 -7.86 9.68
C ALA A 131 4.06 -9.04 10.66
N GLN A 132 4.91 -9.01 11.68
CA GLN A 132 4.96 -10.07 12.69
C GLN A 132 3.89 -9.82 13.76
N PRO A 133 2.93 -10.74 13.95
CA PRO A 133 1.82 -10.53 14.88
C PRO A 133 2.22 -10.65 16.35
N GLU A 134 3.32 -11.36 16.64
CA GLU A 134 3.84 -11.63 17.98
C GLU A 134 5.32 -11.25 18.04
N ASP A 135 5.68 -10.47 19.07
CA ASP A 135 6.98 -9.83 19.36
C ASP A 135 7.49 -8.74 18.40
N ASN A 136 8.10 -7.70 19.01
CA ASN A 136 8.89 -6.60 18.42
C ASN A 136 8.18 -5.65 17.43
N GLN A 137 6.89 -5.85 17.10
CA GLN A 137 6.08 -4.97 16.25
C GLN A 137 6.82 -4.56 14.96
N VAL A 138 7.36 -5.57 14.27
CA VAL A 138 8.16 -5.39 13.06
C VAL A 138 7.29 -5.63 11.84
N MET A 139 7.43 -4.75 10.85
CA MET A 139 6.86 -4.91 9.53
C MET A 139 7.93 -4.64 8.47
N PHE A 140 7.95 -5.43 7.41
CA PHE A 140 8.71 -5.11 6.21
C PHE A 140 7.90 -5.38 4.96
N TYR A 141 8.27 -4.69 3.90
CA TYR A 141 7.77 -5.00 2.57
C TYR A 141 8.81 -4.69 1.51
N LYS A 142 8.62 -5.26 0.32
CA LYS A 142 9.38 -4.87 -0.88
C LYS A 142 8.43 -4.18 -1.84
N SER A 143 8.80 -3.03 -2.41
CA SER A 143 8.15 -2.49 -3.60
C SER A 143 8.95 -2.91 -4.83
N ILE A 144 8.44 -3.91 -5.55
CA ILE A 144 9.08 -4.47 -6.74
C ILE A 144 8.40 -3.85 -7.96
N LYS A 145 9.19 -3.23 -8.85
CA LYS A 145 8.74 -2.76 -10.17
C LYS A 145 9.23 -3.73 -11.23
N LEU A 146 8.34 -4.16 -12.12
CA LEU A 146 8.65 -5.06 -13.23
C LEU A 146 8.87 -4.26 -14.51
N LEU A 147 9.78 -4.73 -15.35
CA LEU A 147 9.96 -4.18 -16.70
C LEU A 147 8.69 -4.44 -17.53
N PRO A 148 8.20 -3.43 -18.28
CA PRO A 148 7.16 -3.65 -19.28
C PRO A 148 7.58 -4.72 -20.30
N THR A 149 6.69 -5.65 -20.61
CA THR A 149 6.93 -6.74 -21.57
C THR A 149 5.96 -6.65 -22.75
N VAL A 150 6.39 -7.07 -23.94
CA VAL A 150 5.54 -7.16 -25.14
C VAL A 150 5.45 -8.60 -25.65
N GLY A 151 4.35 -8.93 -26.31
CA GLY A 151 4.18 -10.20 -27.02
C GLY A 151 4.16 -11.44 -26.12
N CYS A 152 4.64 -12.58 -26.63
CA CYS A 152 4.68 -13.85 -25.90
C CYS A 152 5.74 -13.90 -24.78
N GLU A 153 6.52 -12.83 -24.59
CA GLU A 153 7.50 -12.68 -23.51
C GLU A 153 6.86 -12.17 -22.21
N ALA A 154 5.54 -11.98 -22.20
CA ALA A 154 4.78 -11.58 -21.01
C ALA A 154 4.87 -12.58 -19.84
N ASP A 155 5.38 -13.79 -20.07
CA ASP A 155 5.69 -14.78 -19.03
C ASP A 155 7.11 -14.63 -18.44
N ALA A 156 7.93 -13.71 -18.94
CA ALA A 156 9.31 -13.45 -18.52
C ALA A 156 9.44 -12.14 -17.72
N ALA A 157 8.60 -11.98 -16.70
CA ALA A 157 8.67 -10.85 -15.78
C ALA A 157 10.10 -10.67 -15.24
N THR A 158 10.64 -9.47 -15.37
CA THR A 158 11.99 -9.12 -14.92
C THR A 158 11.91 -7.89 -14.02
N HIS A 159 12.65 -7.90 -12.91
CA HIS A 159 12.70 -6.74 -12.02
C HIS A 159 13.42 -5.57 -12.69
N TYR A 160 12.78 -4.40 -12.66
CA TYR A 160 13.45 -3.12 -12.89
C TYR A 160 14.13 -2.63 -11.61
N SER A 161 13.40 -2.61 -10.50
CA SER A 161 13.90 -2.15 -9.21
C SER A 161 13.19 -2.84 -8.04
N ILE A 162 13.89 -2.97 -6.92
CA ILE A 162 13.34 -3.45 -5.65
C ILE A 162 13.69 -2.42 -4.57
N ASP A 163 12.69 -1.78 -3.98
CA ASP A 163 12.85 -0.96 -2.77
C ASP A 163 12.40 -1.77 -1.55
N VAL A 164 13.19 -1.77 -0.46
CA VAL A 164 12.90 -2.56 0.75
C VAL A 164 12.73 -1.64 1.94
N ARG A 165 11.57 -1.73 2.58
CA ARG A 165 11.16 -0.86 3.69
C ARG A 165 11.00 -1.69 4.95
N ASN A 166 11.59 -1.20 6.04
CA ASN A 166 11.61 -1.86 7.34
C ASN A 166 11.11 -0.89 8.40
N ILE A 167 10.10 -1.34 9.14
CA ILE A 167 9.48 -0.66 10.27
C ILE A 167 9.80 -1.48 11.52
N GLY A 168 10.39 -0.83 12.52
CA GLY A 168 10.84 -1.48 13.75
C GLY A 168 12.08 -2.37 13.58
N GLY A 169 12.50 -2.99 14.68
CA GLY A 169 13.67 -3.87 14.73
C GLY A 169 15.02 -3.17 14.51
N VAL A 170 16.07 -3.97 14.31
CA VAL A 170 17.47 -3.52 14.19
C VAL A 170 17.70 -2.64 12.94
N HIS A 171 16.86 -2.79 11.93
CA HIS A 171 16.96 -2.08 10.65
C HIS A 171 15.84 -1.05 10.48
N ASN A 172 15.27 -0.54 11.58
CA ASN A 172 14.24 0.48 11.51
C ASN A 172 14.74 1.71 10.73
N LYS A 173 13.99 2.11 9.70
CA LYS A 173 14.29 3.31 8.90
C LYS A 173 13.18 4.35 8.96
N VAL A 174 12.06 4.05 9.63
CA VAL A 174 10.93 4.97 9.74
C VAL A 174 11.14 5.92 10.92
N SER A 175 10.79 7.19 10.73
CA SER A 175 10.81 8.18 11.81
C SER A 175 9.51 8.17 12.61
N ALA A 176 8.38 7.89 11.95
CA ALA A 176 7.08 7.69 12.61
C ALA A 176 6.20 6.75 11.77
N PHE A 177 5.44 5.91 12.44
CA PHE A 177 4.54 4.94 11.84
C PHE A 177 3.26 4.85 12.66
N ALA A 178 2.14 5.17 12.02
CA ALA A 178 0.82 5.09 12.63
C ALA A 178 -0.01 4.02 11.91
N TYR A 179 -0.71 3.16 12.65
CA TYR A 179 -1.45 2.04 12.07
C TYR A 179 -2.85 1.88 12.65
N GLN A 180 -3.75 1.24 11.91
CA GLN A 180 -5.07 0.83 12.37
C GLN A 180 -5.26 -0.66 12.12
N SER A 181 -6.03 -1.36 12.97
CA SER A 181 -6.30 -2.80 12.81
C SER A 181 -6.86 -3.20 11.45
N THR A 182 -7.45 -2.27 10.69
CA THR A 182 -7.95 -2.45 9.32
C THR A 182 -6.85 -2.81 8.30
N GLY A 183 -5.58 -2.61 8.63
CA GLY A 183 -4.45 -2.73 7.70
C GLY A 183 -4.02 -1.38 7.11
N CYS A 184 -4.78 -0.30 7.36
CA CYS A 184 -4.37 1.05 6.99
C CYS A 184 -3.17 1.49 7.84
N TYR A 185 -2.24 2.23 7.23
CA TYR A 185 -1.13 2.83 7.94
C TYR A 185 -0.65 4.11 7.26
N VAL A 186 0.12 4.89 8.02
CA VAL A 186 0.85 6.04 7.53
C VAL A 186 2.29 5.95 8.02
N ALA A 187 3.25 6.10 7.11
CA ALA A 187 4.66 6.01 7.41
C ALA A 187 5.39 7.29 7.00
N PHE A 188 6.17 7.86 7.92
CA PHE A 188 7.01 9.03 7.70
C PHE A 188 8.48 8.58 7.57
N TRP A 189 9.02 8.73 6.36
CA TRP A 189 10.35 8.26 5.99
C TRP A 189 11.29 9.45 5.78
N PRO A 190 12.35 9.61 6.59
CA PRO A 190 13.44 10.51 6.24
C PRO A 190 14.14 9.96 4.99
N THR A 191 14.47 10.81 4.03
CA THR A 191 15.32 10.39 2.91
C THR A 191 16.79 10.57 3.27
N GLY A 192 17.70 9.97 2.48
CA GLY A 192 19.14 10.19 2.64
C GLY A 192 19.57 11.63 2.33
N ASP A 193 18.70 12.41 1.67
CA ASP A 193 18.89 13.83 1.43
C ASP A 193 18.38 14.60 2.65
N TYR A 194 19.25 15.40 3.27
CA TYR A 194 18.93 16.13 4.51
C TYR A 194 17.70 17.05 4.41
N ASP A 195 17.34 17.44 3.20
CA ASP A 195 16.24 18.37 2.91
C ASP A 195 15.06 17.67 2.21
N ALA A 196 14.90 16.35 2.33
CA ALA A 196 13.75 15.65 1.76
C ALA A 196 13.24 14.50 2.64
N PHE A 197 11.93 14.25 2.54
CA PHE A 197 11.25 13.17 3.26
C PHE A 197 10.05 12.65 2.44
N GLU A 198 9.56 11.47 2.82
CA GLU A 198 8.39 10.86 2.20
C GLU A 198 7.30 10.59 3.25
N VAL A 199 6.06 10.83 2.87
CA VAL A 199 4.89 10.40 3.63
C VAL A 199 4.14 9.38 2.79
N GLU A 200 4.08 8.14 3.27
CA GLU A 200 3.33 7.06 2.64
C GLU A 200 2.02 6.84 3.38
N HIS A 201 0.91 6.99 2.65
CA HIS A 201 -0.44 6.70 3.10
C HIS A 201 -0.90 5.39 2.47
N CYS A 202 -1.08 4.33 3.26
CA CYS A 202 -1.64 3.07 2.81
C CYS A 202 -3.09 2.95 3.28
N LEU A 203 -4.02 2.99 2.34
CA LEU A 203 -5.46 2.97 2.59
C LEU A 203 -6.04 1.66 2.06
N ILE A 204 -6.66 0.87 2.95
CA ILE A 204 -7.38 -0.35 2.60
C ILE A 204 -8.83 0.01 2.28
N ASN A 205 -9.40 -0.54 1.21
CA ASN A 205 -10.82 -0.37 0.90
C ASN A 205 -11.67 -1.00 2.02
N PRO A 206 -12.51 -0.22 2.72
CA PRO A 206 -13.37 -0.77 3.77
C PRO A 206 -14.38 -1.82 3.29
N GLN A 207 -14.73 -1.82 2.00
CA GLN A 207 -15.77 -2.67 1.43
C GLN A 207 -15.30 -4.10 1.14
N ASP A 208 -14.07 -4.27 0.64
CA ASP A 208 -13.55 -5.57 0.22
C ASP A 208 -12.37 -6.07 1.08
N LYS A 209 -11.62 -5.16 1.71
CA LYS A 209 -10.40 -5.45 2.50
C LYS A 209 -9.27 -6.17 1.73
N GLU A 210 -9.40 -6.29 0.42
CA GLU A 210 -8.43 -6.93 -0.46
C GLU A 210 -7.86 -5.94 -1.48
N SER A 211 -8.42 -4.75 -1.58
CA SER A 211 -7.92 -3.66 -2.41
C SER A 211 -7.26 -2.62 -1.52
N ARG A 212 -6.08 -2.15 -1.92
CA ARG A 212 -5.40 -1.05 -1.25
C ARG A 212 -4.80 -0.05 -2.22
N VAL A 213 -4.64 1.16 -1.75
CA VAL A 213 -3.87 2.20 -2.41
C VAL A 213 -2.75 2.68 -1.50
N ARG A 214 -1.54 2.81 -2.05
CA ARG A 214 -0.42 3.46 -1.38
C ARG A 214 -0.08 4.74 -2.10
N ILE A 215 -0.31 5.86 -1.44
CA ILE A 215 -0.03 7.19 -1.96
C ILE A 215 1.19 7.73 -1.21
N ILE A 216 2.29 7.93 -1.92
CA ILE A 216 3.55 8.40 -1.34
C ILE A 216 3.82 9.81 -1.82
N GLN A 217 3.68 10.78 -0.93
CA GLN A 217 4.04 12.18 -1.16
C GLN A 217 5.53 12.36 -0.86
N VAL A 218 6.27 12.94 -1.79
CA VAL A 218 7.70 13.23 -1.63
C VAL A 218 7.85 14.72 -1.46
N PHE A 219 8.45 15.14 -0.35
CA PHE A 219 8.61 16.53 0.01
C PHE A 219 10.08 16.94 0.03
N ARG A 220 10.32 18.21 -0.26
CA ARG A 220 11.58 18.91 0.00
C ARG A 220 11.36 20.02 1.01
N VAL A 221 12.36 20.28 1.84
CA VAL A 221 12.41 21.42 2.75
C VAL A 221 13.27 22.50 2.11
N GLN A 222 12.68 23.65 1.78
CA GLN A 222 13.40 24.79 1.19
C GLN A 222 13.03 26.04 1.96
N GLU A 223 14.02 26.80 2.44
CA GLU A 223 13.78 28.04 3.18
C GLU A 223 12.79 27.86 4.36
N GLN A 224 12.89 26.72 5.07
CA GLN A 224 11.99 26.32 6.17
C GLN A 224 10.53 26.04 5.74
N ARG A 225 10.27 25.85 4.44
CA ARG A 225 8.96 25.49 3.91
C ARG A 225 8.96 24.08 3.36
N ILE A 226 7.85 23.37 3.59
CA ILE A 226 7.62 22.04 3.04
C ILE A 226 7.02 22.21 1.65
N ILE A 227 7.72 21.70 0.64
CA ILE A 227 7.33 21.80 -0.77
C ILE A 227 7.14 20.39 -1.32
N LEU A 228 6.01 20.14 -1.98
CA LEU A 228 5.79 18.88 -2.69
C LEU A 228 6.68 18.80 -3.93
N ASP A 229 7.42 17.72 -4.06
CA ASP A 229 8.26 17.45 -5.23
C ASP A 229 7.51 16.60 -6.26
N LYS A 230 6.89 15.52 -5.79
CA LYS A 230 6.08 14.58 -6.60
C LYS A 230 5.29 13.65 -5.71
N PHE A 231 4.46 12.81 -6.33
CA PHE A 231 3.84 11.68 -5.65
C PHE A 231 3.96 10.40 -6.47
N ARG A 232 3.92 9.28 -5.75
CA ARG A 232 3.86 7.93 -6.32
C ARG A 232 2.58 7.29 -5.83
N VAL A 233 1.85 6.67 -6.73
CA VAL A 233 0.61 5.97 -6.42
C VAL A 233 0.77 4.52 -6.79
N PHE A 234 0.38 3.63 -5.90
CA PHE A 234 0.26 2.21 -6.15
C PHE A 234 -1.18 1.78 -5.90
N CYS A 235 -1.79 1.13 -6.88
CA CYS A 235 -3.11 0.49 -6.74
C CYS A 235 -2.89 -1.02 -6.76
N GLU A 236 -3.16 -1.67 -5.63
CA GLU A 236 -2.74 -3.04 -5.37
C GLU A 236 -3.91 -3.90 -4.89
N GLN A 237 -3.95 -5.15 -5.33
CA GLN A 237 -4.90 -6.16 -4.93
C GLN A 237 -4.16 -7.26 -4.16
N TRP A 238 -4.77 -7.75 -3.09
CA TRP A 238 -4.30 -8.91 -2.38
C TRP A 238 -4.36 -10.13 -3.30
N TYR A 239 -3.20 -10.73 -3.55
CA TYR A 239 -3.05 -11.90 -4.40
C TYR A 239 -3.05 -13.20 -3.61
N GLY A 240 -2.42 -13.20 -2.43
CA GLY A 240 -2.23 -14.42 -1.67
C GLY A 240 -1.46 -14.25 -0.37
N PRO A 241 -1.25 -15.34 0.38
CA PRO A 241 -0.38 -15.34 1.55
C PRO A 241 1.05 -14.97 1.18
N PHE A 242 1.77 -14.34 2.11
CA PHE A 242 3.15 -13.90 1.92
C PHE A 242 4.07 -15.04 1.45
N ARG A 243 4.81 -14.77 0.38
CA ARG A 243 5.82 -15.64 -0.26
C ARG A 243 7.07 -14.83 -0.64
N ASN A 244 7.28 -13.66 -0.04
CA ASN A 244 8.46 -12.83 -0.22
C ASN A 244 8.72 -12.36 -1.67
N GLY A 245 7.72 -12.42 -2.55
CA GLY A 245 7.87 -12.17 -3.99
C GLY A 245 8.59 -13.28 -4.75
N ASP A 246 8.63 -14.51 -4.22
CA ASP A 246 9.27 -15.67 -4.88
C ASP A 246 8.54 -16.09 -6.17
N GLN A 247 7.29 -15.65 -6.34
CA GLN A 247 6.50 -15.88 -7.54
C GLN A 247 6.20 -14.52 -8.17
N LEU A 248 6.75 -14.30 -9.38
CA LEU A 248 6.39 -13.13 -10.17
C LEU A 248 4.96 -13.31 -10.64
N GLY A 249 4.11 -12.33 -10.33
CA GLY A 249 2.74 -12.26 -10.78
C GLY A 249 2.77 -12.24 -12.30
N GLY A 250 2.34 -13.34 -12.92
CA GLY A 250 2.05 -13.36 -14.36
C GLY A 250 0.90 -12.41 -14.70
N CYS A 251 0.50 -12.36 -15.96
CA CYS A 251 -0.57 -11.52 -16.54
C CYS A 251 -2.00 -11.66 -15.91
N ALA A 252 -2.11 -12.05 -14.64
CA ALA A 252 -3.33 -12.41 -13.92
C ALA A 252 -3.83 -11.32 -12.96
N ILE A 253 -3.30 -10.09 -13.03
CA ILE A 253 -3.95 -8.96 -12.35
C ILE A 253 -5.22 -8.61 -13.12
N ARG A 254 -6.34 -8.50 -12.39
CA ARG A 254 -7.68 -8.22 -12.96
C ARG A 254 -7.77 -6.83 -13.57
N ASP A 255 -6.87 -5.94 -13.17
CA ASP A 255 -6.82 -4.55 -13.56
C ASP A 255 -5.80 -4.28 -14.67
N SER A 256 -5.86 -3.08 -15.23
CA SER A 256 -4.89 -2.53 -16.17
C SER A 256 -4.25 -1.27 -15.60
N GLY A 257 -3.16 -0.83 -16.23
CA GLY A 257 -2.53 0.46 -15.94
C GLY A 257 -3.56 1.57 -15.86
N PHE A 258 -3.37 2.47 -14.90
CA PHE A 258 -4.36 3.45 -14.51
C PHE A 258 -3.90 4.89 -14.72
N ALA A 259 -2.60 5.13 -14.85
CA ALA A 259 -2.05 6.46 -14.81
C ALA A 259 -2.56 7.38 -15.93
N ALA A 260 -2.87 6.81 -17.10
CA ALA A 260 -3.42 7.54 -18.24
C ALA A 260 -4.97 7.59 -18.28
N THR A 261 -5.65 7.08 -17.24
CA THR A 261 -7.12 7.18 -17.13
C THR A 261 -7.54 8.56 -16.62
N ASP A 262 -8.82 8.91 -16.79
CA ASP A 262 -9.33 10.19 -16.33
C ASP A 262 -9.09 10.39 -14.83
N ALA A 263 -8.60 11.57 -14.46
CA ALA A 263 -8.51 11.98 -13.07
C ALA A 263 -9.90 12.16 -12.45
N LEU A 264 -9.95 12.02 -11.12
CA LEU A 264 -11.14 12.30 -10.33
C LEU A 264 -11.71 13.69 -10.63
N LYS A 265 -13.04 13.83 -10.68
CA LYS A 265 -13.65 15.15 -10.90
C LYS A 265 -13.67 15.93 -9.60
N ALA A 266 -13.28 17.21 -9.67
CA ALA A 266 -13.26 18.10 -8.51
C ALA A 266 -14.62 18.14 -7.77
N SER A 267 -15.72 18.13 -8.53
CA SER A 267 -17.10 18.15 -8.00
C SER A 267 -17.46 16.94 -7.14
N GLU A 268 -16.70 15.84 -7.20
CA GLU A 268 -16.94 14.64 -6.40
C GLU A 268 -16.23 14.71 -5.03
N VAL A 269 -15.30 15.65 -4.84
CA VAL A 269 -14.48 15.78 -3.62
C VAL A 269 -14.70 17.11 -2.91
N ILE A 270 -14.94 18.19 -3.64
CA ILE A 270 -15.18 19.52 -3.08
C ILE A 270 -16.42 19.49 -2.18
N GLY A 271 -16.34 20.19 -1.06
CA GLY A 271 -17.44 20.38 -0.14
C GLY A 271 -17.10 19.93 1.28
N VAL A 272 -18.16 19.65 2.02
CA VAL A 272 -18.09 19.32 3.45
C VAL A 272 -18.18 17.83 3.63
N TRP A 273 -17.24 17.28 4.40
CA TRP A 273 -17.16 15.87 4.74
C TRP A 273 -17.15 15.70 6.24
N GLN A 274 -17.74 14.61 6.73
CA GLN A 274 -17.70 14.30 8.15
C GLN A 274 -17.63 12.79 8.38
N GLY A 275 -16.99 12.38 9.46
CA GLY A 275 -16.97 10.98 9.85
C GLY A 275 -16.06 10.70 11.04
N PRO A 276 -16.08 9.46 11.55
CA PRO A 276 -15.16 9.03 12.59
C PRO A 276 -13.71 9.21 12.13
N SER A 277 -12.88 9.75 13.01
CA SER A 277 -11.45 9.92 12.81
C SER A 277 -10.66 9.25 13.91
N ALA A 278 -9.57 8.62 13.52
CA ALA A 278 -8.55 8.09 14.42
C ALA A 278 -7.29 8.95 14.32
N ILE A 279 -6.64 9.23 15.44
CA ILE A 279 -5.55 10.21 15.54
C ILE A 279 -4.39 9.62 16.34
N ALA A 280 -3.16 9.94 15.93
CA ALA A 280 -1.94 9.70 16.66
C ALA A 280 -1.10 10.98 16.70
N SER A 281 -0.81 11.46 17.91
CA SER A 281 0.05 12.64 18.13
C SER A 281 1.50 12.24 18.32
N PHE A 282 2.40 13.02 17.71
CA PHE A 282 3.86 12.88 17.74
C PHE A 282 4.55 14.11 18.34
N THR A 283 3.82 15.02 18.99
CA THR A 283 4.39 16.21 19.64
C THR A 283 5.33 15.83 20.80
N SER A 284 6.52 16.42 20.83
CA SER A 284 7.75 15.95 21.50
C SER A 284 7.68 15.59 23.00
N SER A 285 7.97 14.32 23.28
CA SER A 285 8.79 13.76 24.39
C SER A 285 8.80 12.22 24.36
N CYS A 286 8.05 11.61 23.44
CA CYS A 286 7.87 10.17 23.35
C CYS A 286 8.72 9.64 22.18
N GLU A 287 9.70 8.80 22.50
CA GLU A 287 10.61 8.16 21.54
C GLU A 287 9.92 7.06 20.70
N ASP A 288 8.64 6.78 20.96
CA ASP A 288 7.90 5.76 20.22
C ASP A 288 7.56 6.26 18.81
N PHE A 289 8.32 5.74 17.85
CA PHE A 289 8.04 5.88 16.42
C PHE A 289 6.73 5.19 16.03
N LEU A 290 6.30 4.15 16.75
CA LEU A 290 5.13 3.34 16.44
C LEU A 290 3.92 3.78 17.26
N ARG A 291 2.78 4.05 16.61
CA ARG A 291 1.52 4.41 17.28
C ARG A 291 0.31 3.74 16.66
N GLU A 292 -0.60 3.29 17.49
CA GLU A 292 -1.94 2.94 17.04
C GLU A 292 -2.75 4.22 16.81
N LEU A 293 -3.50 4.26 15.70
CA LEU A 293 -4.49 5.28 15.41
C LEU A 293 -5.77 4.93 16.18
N LEU A 294 -6.01 5.67 17.25
CA LEU A 294 -7.17 5.49 18.11
C LEU A 294 -8.20 6.57 17.79
N GLY A 295 -9.47 6.17 17.63
CA GLY A 295 -10.55 7.08 17.26
C GLY A 295 -11.69 7.08 18.27
N ASP A 296 -12.05 8.27 18.72
CA ASP A 296 -13.25 8.52 19.55
C ASP A 296 -14.01 9.79 19.13
N SER A 297 -13.57 10.48 18.07
CA SER A 297 -14.15 11.76 17.64
C SER A 297 -14.62 11.73 16.19
N VAL A 298 -15.66 12.53 15.91
CA VAL A 298 -16.11 12.82 14.56
C VAL A 298 -15.39 14.08 14.10
N GLN A 299 -14.65 13.99 13.01
CA GLN A 299 -14.03 15.16 12.39
C GLN A 299 -14.86 15.64 11.20
N LYS A 300 -14.79 16.96 10.99
CA LYS A 300 -15.36 17.64 9.83
C LYS A 300 -14.20 18.16 8.98
N SER A 301 -14.22 17.84 7.69
CA SER A 301 -13.25 18.29 6.70
C SER A 301 -13.93 19.18 5.67
N ILE A 302 -13.23 20.22 5.22
CA ILE A 302 -13.70 21.10 4.15
C ILE A 302 -12.66 21.07 3.05
N ARG A 303 -13.08 20.65 1.86
CA ARG A 303 -12.24 20.57 0.67
C ARG A 303 -12.68 21.65 -0.31
N ASP A 304 -11.72 22.48 -0.68
CA ASP A 304 -11.84 23.55 -1.68
C ASP A 304 -11.03 23.16 -2.92
N GLU A 305 -11.30 23.80 -4.04
CA GLU A 305 -10.63 23.48 -5.31
C GLU A 305 -9.15 23.88 -5.32
N SER A 306 -8.79 24.94 -4.60
CA SER A 306 -7.50 25.63 -4.76
C SER A 306 -6.26 24.82 -4.37
N ASN A 307 -6.44 23.73 -3.62
CA ASN A 307 -5.33 22.91 -3.12
C ASN A 307 -5.46 21.42 -3.47
N LEU A 308 -6.44 21.06 -4.31
CA LEU A 308 -6.68 19.67 -4.67
C LEU A 308 -5.84 19.28 -5.89
N ILE A 309 -5.16 18.16 -5.71
CA ILE A 309 -4.49 17.44 -6.78
C ILE A 309 -5.34 16.21 -7.04
N LEU A 310 -5.99 16.19 -8.19
CA LEU A 310 -6.92 15.14 -8.57
C LEU A 310 -6.17 14.07 -9.36
N LEU A 311 -6.34 12.82 -8.97
CA LEU A 311 -5.60 11.70 -9.51
C LEU A 311 -6.56 10.65 -10.08
N PRO A 312 -6.10 9.78 -11.00
CA PRO A 312 -6.92 8.68 -11.47
C PRO A 312 -7.26 7.71 -10.33
N ARG A 313 -8.19 6.77 -10.59
CA ARG A 313 -8.69 5.78 -9.60
C ARG A 313 -9.38 6.41 -8.39
N GLN A 314 -10.03 7.54 -8.60
CA GLN A 314 -10.81 8.24 -7.56
C GLN A 314 -9.96 8.66 -6.36
N LEU A 315 -8.72 9.06 -6.63
CA LEU A 315 -7.75 9.47 -5.63
C LEU A 315 -7.58 11.00 -5.66
N TRP A 316 -7.20 11.56 -4.51
CA TRP A 316 -6.78 12.96 -4.43
C TRP A 316 -5.66 13.12 -3.40
N CYS A 317 -4.94 14.22 -3.55
CA CYS A 317 -4.03 14.76 -2.56
C CYS A 317 -4.35 16.24 -2.31
N SER A 318 -3.98 16.74 -1.14
CA SER A 318 -3.97 18.18 -0.87
C SER A 318 -2.81 18.55 0.05
N ILE A 319 -2.34 19.79 -0.08
CA ILE A 319 -1.39 20.38 0.86
C ILE A 319 -1.87 21.78 1.17
N LYS A 320 -1.93 22.12 2.46
CA LYS A 320 -2.33 23.43 2.93
C LYS A 320 -1.33 23.92 3.98
N GLU A 321 -0.93 25.17 3.85
CA GLU A 321 -0.21 25.88 4.90
C GLU A 321 -1.24 26.59 5.80
N SER A 322 -1.12 26.43 7.10
CA SER A 322 -1.99 27.11 8.08
C SER A 322 -1.45 28.51 8.41
N GLU A 323 -2.32 29.36 8.94
CA GLU A 323 -1.92 30.69 9.42
C GLU A 323 -0.89 30.62 10.56
N ASP A 324 -0.88 29.53 11.33
CA ASP A 324 0.05 29.27 12.42
C ASP A 324 1.42 28.76 11.94
N GLY A 325 1.63 28.69 10.62
CA GLY A 325 2.87 28.19 9.99
C GLY A 325 3.00 26.67 9.98
N GLU A 326 1.90 25.94 10.19
CA GLU A 326 1.87 24.48 10.07
C GLU A 326 1.62 24.08 8.62
N THR A 327 2.07 22.89 8.23
CA THR A 327 1.73 22.31 6.93
C THR A 327 0.89 21.07 7.15
N MET A 328 -0.30 21.04 6.57
CA MET A 328 -1.15 19.86 6.50
C MET A 328 -1.01 19.24 5.13
N CYS A 329 -0.65 17.96 5.06
CA CYS A 329 -0.81 17.18 3.84
C CYS A 329 -1.92 16.14 4.01
N GLU A 330 -2.65 15.89 2.93
CA GLU A 330 -3.77 14.97 2.89
C GLU A 330 -3.66 14.09 1.65
N ALA A 331 -4.08 12.85 1.80
CA ALA A 331 -4.31 11.92 0.70
C ALA A 331 -5.63 11.19 0.96
N GLY A 332 -6.38 10.86 -0.10
CA GLY A 332 -7.64 10.13 0.08
C GLY A 332 -8.09 9.37 -1.14
N TRP A 333 -9.10 8.53 -0.90
CA TRP A 333 -9.71 7.63 -1.88
C TRP A 333 -11.24 7.59 -1.74
N LEU A 334 -11.96 7.81 -2.84
CA LEU A 334 -13.41 7.68 -2.92
C LEU A 334 -13.68 6.24 -3.35
N PHE A 335 -14.04 5.42 -2.37
CA PHE A 335 -14.36 4.01 -2.62
C PHE A 335 -15.83 3.81 -3.00
N ASP A 336 -16.69 4.78 -2.72
CA ASP A 336 -18.10 4.79 -3.13
C ASP A 336 -18.60 6.24 -3.27
N GLN A 337 -19.76 6.42 -3.93
CA GLN A 337 -20.35 7.73 -4.11
C GLN A 337 -20.62 8.39 -2.74
N GLY A 338 -20.00 9.55 -2.52
CA GLY A 338 -20.12 10.29 -1.26
C GLY A 338 -19.45 9.62 -0.06
N HIS A 339 -18.59 8.61 -0.27
CA HIS A 339 -17.84 7.96 0.80
C HIS A 339 -16.34 7.96 0.49
N ALA A 340 -15.56 8.36 1.48
CA ALA A 340 -14.13 8.58 1.38
C ALA A 340 -13.41 7.89 2.54
N ILE A 341 -12.19 7.42 2.27
CA ILE A 341 -11.17 7.27 3.30
C ILE A 341 -10.10 8.32 3.06
N SER A 342 -9.74 9.07 4.10
CA SER A 342 -8.72 10.11 4.03
C SER A 342 -7.67 9.91 5.11
N SER A 343 -6.47 10.37 4.80
CA SER A 343 -5.34 10.40 5.71
C SER A 343 -4.75 11.80 5.71
N LYS A 344 -4.41 12.31 6.89
CA LYS A 344 -3.78 13.61 7.06
C LYS A 344 -2.53 13.49 7.91
N CYS A 345 -1.53 14.30 7.59
CA CYS A 345 -0.39 14.56 8.46
C CYS A 345 -0.27 16.06 8.68
N ILE A 346 0.01 16.44 9.93
CA ILE A 346 0.27 17.83 10.31
C ILE A 346 1.73 17.95 10.70
N PHE A 347 2.42 18.90 10.09
CA PHE A 347 3.80 19.26 10.38
C PHE A 347 3.86 20.65 10.99
N SER A 348 4.72 20.85 12.00
CA SER A 348 5.08 22.18 12.47
C SER A 348 5.89 22.95 11.41
N GLY A 349 6.04 24.26 11.60
CA GLY A 349 6.85 25.12 10.72
C GLY A 349 8.33 24.75 10.62
N ASP A 350 8.85 23.93 11.53
CA ASP A 350 10.20 23.34 11.45
C ASP A 350 10.21 21.93 10.83
N ALA A 351 9.16 21.58 10.07
CA ALA A 351 8.97 20.32 9.36
C ALA A 351 8.99 19.06 10.25
N LYS A 352 8.65 19.18 11.54
CA LYS A 352 8.47 18.03 12.42
C LYS A 352 7.04 17.54 12.38
N LEU A 353 6.86 16.23 12.26
CA LEU A 353 5.55 15.60 12.33
C LEU A 353 4.93 15.81 13.72
N LYS A 354 3.72 16.38 13.75
CA LYS A 354 2.94 16.61 14.97
C LYS A 354 1.81 15.60 15.13
N GLU A 355 1.14 15.26 14.04
CA GLU A 355 -0.08 14.46 14.09
C GLU A 355 -0.26 13.67 12.80
N ILE A 356 -0.75 12.45 12.94
CA ILE A 356 -1.31 11.64 11.85
C ILE A 356 -2.77 11.36 12.17
N SER A 357 -3.65 11.48 11.18
CA SER A 357 -5.02 11.02 11.29
C SER A 357 -5.49 10.21 10.09
N LEU A 358 -6.46 9.33 10.34
CA LEU A 358 -7.23 8.60 9.34
C LEU A 358 -8.71 8.81 9.62
N ALA A 359 -9.48 9.12 8.59
CA ALA A 359 -10.92 9.28 8.71
C ALA A 359 -11.64 8.48 7.62
N GLN A 360 -12.75 7.86 8.01
CA GLN A 360 -13.74 7.35 7.07
C GLN A 360 -14.89 8.34 7.04
N GLU A 361 -15.09 9.01 5.92
CA GLU A 361 -15.93 10.18 5.82
C GLU A 361 -17.09 9.97 4.85
N THR A 362 -18.19 10.65 5.12
CA THR A 362 -19.33 10.77 4.23
C THR A 362 -19.50 12.24 3.84
N ALA A 363 -19.83 12.49 2.57
CA ALA A 363 -20.16 13.82 2.09
C ALA A 363 -21.43 14.31 2.81
N VAL A 364 -21.38 15.53 3.35
CA VAL A 364 -22.54 16.18 3.93
C VAL A 364 -23.36 16.76 2.78
N SER A 365 -24.52 16.19 2.52
CA SER A 365 -25.46 16.78 1.58
C SER A 365 -25.91 18.14 2.09
N GLU A 366 -25.76 19.18 1.27
CA GLU A 366 -26.54 20.40 1.48
C GLU A 366 -28.01 20.02 1.30
N GLY A 367 -28.77 20.05 2.38
CA GLY A 367 -30.22 19.90 2.29
C GLY A 367 -30.75 20.99 1.37
N VAL A 368 -31.39 20.57 0.26
CA VAL A 368 -32.14 21.45 -0.65
C VAL A 368 -33.29 22.11 0.11
#